data_AF-A0A7W0U2T1-F1
#
_entry.id   AF-A0A7W0U2T1-F1
#
_cell.length_a   1.000
_cell.length_b   1.000
_cell.length_c   1.000
_cell.angle_alpha   90.00
_cell.angle_beta   90.00
_cell.angle_gamma   90.00
#
_symmetry.space_group_name_H-M   'P 1'
#
loop_
_entity.id
_entity.type
_entity.pdbx_description
1 polymer ?
#
loop_
_entity_poly.entity_id
_entity_poly.type
_entity_poly.pdbx_seq_one_letter_code
_entity_poly.pdbx_strand_id
1 'polypeptide(L)'
;MADIVRRQGQKGFRDGLLKAYGHRCAISGETAAEVLEAAHISPYRGIHTNSLENGLLLRSDLHTLFDLHRLGIDSSNRVVISPQVVSPTYASLQGTAVSRPRPVSARPGKRLLAAHLRLLRT
;
A
#
# COMPACT_ATOMS: atom_id res chain seq x y z
N MET A 1 27.13 -8.18 3.49
CA MET A 1 26.39 -7.52 4.60
C MET A 1 25.15 -6.77 4.12
N ALA A 2 25.22 -5.96 3.04
CA ALA A 2 24.08 -5.19 2.52
C ALA A 2 22.83 -6.03 2.16
N ASP A 3 23.00 -7.23 1.58
CA ASP A 3 21.87 -8.09 1.21
C ASP A 3 21.11 -8.68 2.40
N ILE A 4 21.81 -9.01 3.49
CA ILE A 4 21.19 -9.54 4.72
C ILE A 4 20.35 -8.43 5.37
N VAL A 5 20.91 -7.22 5.47
CA VAL A 5 20.20 -6.04 6.00
C VAL A 5 18.98 -5.69 5.14
N ARG A 6 19.10 -5.79 3.81
CA ARG A 6 17.96 -5.56 2.90
C ARG A 6 16.84 -6.59 3.10
N ARG A 7 17.17 -7.88 3.13
CA ARG A 7 16.19 -8.96 3.35
C ARG A 7 15.52 -8.87 4.72
N GLN A 8 16.29 -8.63 5.77
CA GLN A 8 15.76 -8.45 7.13
C GLN A 8 14.91 -7.18 7.25
N GLY A 9 15.33 -6.07 6.62
CA GLY A 9 14.56 -4.83 6.58
C GLY A 9 13.23 -4.98 5.86
N GLN A 10 13.19 -5.71 4.74
CA GLN A 10 11.94 -6.01 4.03
C GLN A 10 11.03 -6.95 4.84
N LYS A 11 11.60 -7.95 5.52
CA LYS A 11 10.83 -8.83 6.41
C LYS A 11 10.23 -8.04 7.59
N GLY A 12 11.03 -7.23 8.27
CA GLY A 12 10.58 -6.40 9.40
C GLY A 12 9.52 -5.37 8.99
N PHE A 13 9.66 -4.76 7.82
CA PHE A 13 8.66 -3.86 7.25
C PHE A 13 7.32 -4.58 7.01
N ARG A 14 7.38 -5.76 6.37
CA ARG A 14 6.19 -6.60 6.14
C ARG A 14 5.51 -7.01 7.44
N ASP A 15 6.28 -7.54 8.40
CA ASP A 15 5.74 -7.98 9.70
C ASP A 15 5.11 -6.80 10.46
N GLY A 16 5.73 -5.62 10.39
CA GLY A 16 5.19 -4.39 10.98
C GLY A 16 3.87 -3.96 10.34
N LEU A 17 3.74 -4.02 9.02
CA LEU A 17 2.48 -3.70 8.32
C LEU A 17 1.39 -4.75 8.59
N LEU A 18 1.74 -6.03 8.60
CA LEU A 18 0.81 -7.11 8.99
C LEU A 18 0.20 -6.81 10.37
N LYS A 19 1.05 -6.49 11.36
CA LYS A 19 0.59 -6.11 12.69
C LYS A 19 -0.25 -4.83 12.68
N ALA A 20 0.20 -3.80 11.95
CA ALA A 20 -0.44 -2.49 11.98
C ALA A 20 -1.84 -2.46 11.35
N TYR A 21 -2.07 -3.31 10.34
CA TYR A 21 -3.36 -3.47 9.68
C TYR A 21 -4.21 -4.63 10.25
N GLY A 22 -3.72 -5.33 11.29
CA GLY A 22 -4.44 -6.46 11.87
C GLY A 22 -4.61 -7.62 10.87
N HIS A 23 -3.57 -7.90 10.08
CA HIS A 23 -3.52 -8.97 9.08
C HIS A 23 -4.64 -8.87 8.03
N ARG A 24 -4.97 -7.64 7.63
CA ARG A 24 -6.05 -7.37 6.68
C ARG A 24 -5.60 -6.41 5.59
N CYS A 25 -5.91 -6.73 4.33
CA CYS A 25 -5.71 -5.81 3.22
C CYS A 25 -6.39 -4.47 3.50
N ALA A 26 -5.67 -3.38 3.29
CA ALA A 26 -6.13 -2.03 3.59
C ALA A 26 -7.35 -1.60 2.76
N ILE A 27 -7.58 -2.23 1.61
CA ILE A 27 -8.63 -1.88 0.65
C ILE A 27 -9.73 -2.94 0.63
N SER A 28 -9.39 -4.20 0.29
CA SER A 28 -10.39 -5.25 0.08
C SER A 28 -10.87 -5.91 1.38
N GLY A 29 -10.12 -5.74 2.48
CA GLY A 29 -10.40 -6.46 3.70
C GLY A 29 -9.98 -7.94 3.68
N GLU A 30 -9.27 -8.42 2.65
CA GLU A 30 -8.75 -9.80 2.57
C GLU A 30 -7.84 -10.14 3.76
N THR A 31 -7.91 -11.38 4.26
CA THR A 31 -7.17 -11.86 5.44
C THR A 31 -6.24 -13.05 5.18
N ALA A 32 -6.30 -13.67 4.00
CA ALA A 32 -5.35 -14.72 3.61
C ALA A 32 -3.93 -14.15 3.53
N ALA A 33 -3.09 -14.47 4.54
CA ALA A 33 -1.78 -13.85 4.72
C ALA A 33 -0.81 -14.11 3.56
N GLU A 34 -1.04 -15.20 2.81
CA GLU A 34 -0.28 -15.65 1.64
C GLU A 34 -0.41 -14.66 0.48
N VAL A 35 -1.56 -13.98 0.35
CA VAL A 35 -1.80 -12.99 -0.71
C VAL A 35 -1.60 -11.55 -0.24
N LEU A 36 -1.29 -11.34 1.04
CA LEU A 36 -0.99 -10.01 1.58
C LEU A 36 0.47 -9.64 1.33
N GLU A 37 0.69 -8.41 0.90
CA GLU A 37 1.99 -7.86 0.56
C GLU A 37 2.17 -6.45 1.13
N ALA A 38 3.42 -6.13 1.45
CA ALA A 38 3.83 -4.84 1.95
C ALA A 38 4.20 -3.94 0.78
N ALA A 39 3.28 -3.06 0.39
CA ALA A 39 3.47 -2.12 -0.70
C ALA A 39 4.11 -0.82 -0.20
N HIS A 40 5.21 -0.40 -0.84
CA HIS A 40 5.81 0.90 -0.57
C HIS A 40 5.05 2.00 -1.33
N ILE A 41 4.76 3.12 -0.67
CA ILE A 41 4.10 4.28 -1.32
C ILE A 41 5.08 5.05 -2.20
N SER A 42 6.30 5.26 -1.68
CA SER A 42 7.42 5.84 -2.41
C SER A 42 8.58 4.86 -2.50
N PRO A 43 9.39 4.91 -3.59
CA PRO A 43 10.45 3.93 -3.83
C PRO A 43 11.41 3.79 -2.65
N TYR A 44 11.85 2.56 -2.41
CA TYR A 44 12.86 2.26 -1.41
C TYR A 44 14.19 2.96 -1.71
N ARG A 45 14.67 3.80 -0.79
CA ARG A 45 15.97 4.50 -0.88
C ARG A 45 16.96 4.09 0.22
N GLY A 46 16.67 3.01 0.93
CA GLY A 46 17.46 2.52 2.07
C GLY A 46 16.61 2.27 3.31
N ILE A 47 17.23 1.81 4.40
CA ILE A 47 16.50 1.36 5.61
C ILE A 47 15.57 2.42 6.21
N HIS A 48 15.87 3.70 6.02
CA HIS A 48 15.05 4.83 6.44
C HIS A 48 13.69 4.90 5.72
N THR A 49 13.56 4.27 4.54
CA THR A 49 12.29 4.17 3.79
C THR A 49 11.43 2.98 4.19
N ASN A 50 11.91 2.09 5.06
CA ASN A 50 11.12 1.02 5.71
C ASN A 50 10.31 1.53 6.91
N SER A 51 9.92 2.80 6.90
CA SER A 51 8.95 3.35 7.85
C SER A 51 7.56 2.84 7.49
N LEU A 52 6.77 2.45 8.49
CA LEU A 52 5.38 2.02 8.29
C LEU A 52 4.52 3.10 7.63
N GLU A 53 4.85 4.38 7.81
CA GLU A 53 4.16 5.50 7.15
C GLU A 53 4.38 5.52 5.63
N ASN A 54 5.42 4.84 5.13
CA ASN A 54 5.66 4.65 3.69
C ASN A 54 5.02 3.35 3.16
N GLY A 55 4.13 2.73 3.93
CA GLY A 55 3.62 1.39 3.65
C GLY A 55 2.10 1.26 3.65
N LEU A 56 1.61 0.37 2.77
CA LEU A 56 0.26 -0.16 2.77
C LEU A 56 0.35 -1.69 2.80
N LEU A 57 -0.57 -2.35 3.51
CA LEU A 57 -0.74 -3.80 3.40
C LEU A 57 -1.84 -4.09 2.38
N LEU A 58 -1.48 -4.66 1.23
CA LEU A 58 -2.38 -4.85 0.10
C LEU A 58 -2.47 -6.32 -0.30
N ARG A 59 -3.60 -6.72 -0.89
CA ARG A 59 -3.68 -7.98 -1.64
C ARG A 59 -2.79 -7.85 -2.88
N SER A 60 -2.15 -8.93 -3.32
CA SER A 60 -1.12 -8.94 -4.36
C SER A 60 -1.54 -8.30 -5.69
N ASP A 61 -2.79 -8.48 -6.12
CA ASP A 61 -3.36 -7.82 -7.30
C ASP A 61 -3.45 -6.29 -7.12
N LEU A 62 -3.94 -5.83 -5.96
CA LEU A 62 -4.05 -4.41 -5.64
C LEU A 62 -2.68 -3.77 -5.46
N HIS A 63 -1.71 -4.50 -4.91
CA HIS A 63 -0.32 -4.06 -4.84
C HIS A 63 0.25 -3.86 -6.26
N THR A 64 0.04 -4.83 -7.15
CA THR A 64 0.47 -4.72 -8.55
C THR A 64 -0.14 -3.49 -9.23
N LEU A 65 -1.45 -3.24 -9.05
CA LEU A 65 -2.09 -2.04 -9.61
C LEU A 65 -1.56 -0.75 -8.98
N PHE A 66 -1.23 -0.76 -7.70
CA PHE A 66 -0.68 0.39 -7.01
C PHE A 66 0.73 0.74 -7.53
N ASP A 67 1.58 -0.27 -7.70
CA ASP A 67 2.94 -0.10 -8.26
C ASP A 67 2.93 0.35 -9.72
N LEU A 68 1.94 -0.11 -10.50
CA LEU A 68 1.74 0.31 -11.90
C LEU A 68 1.08 1.70 -12.03
N HIS A 69 0.82 2.39 -10.92
CA HIS A 69 0.07 3.67 -10.89
C HIS A 69 -1.30 3.56 -11.58
N ARG A 70 -1.97 2.44 -11.36
CA ARG A 70 -3.34 2.12 -11.80
C ARG A 70 -4.35 2.19 -10.67
N LEU A 71 -3.88 2.19 -9.43
CA LEU A 71 -4.64 2.37 -8.21
C LEU A 71 -3.91 3.40 -7.34
N GLY A 72 -4.63 4.34 -6.75
CA GLY A 72 -4.11 5.34 -5.81
C GLY A 72 -5.06 5.57 -4.64
N ILE A 73 -4.66 6.46 -3.73
CA ILE A 73 -5.49 6.88 -2.58
C ILE A 73 -5.55 8.41 -2.54
N ASP A 74 -6.75 8.96 -2.48
CA ASP A 74 -6.97 10.41 -2.44
C ASP A 74 -6.77 11.04 -1.03
N SER A 75 -6.88 12.37 -0.97
CA SER A 75 -6.77 13.12 0.29
C SER A 75 -7.87 12.82 1.31
N SER A 76 -9.00 12.28 0.84
CA SER A 76 -10.12 11.80 1.66
C SER A 76 -9.94 10.36 2.13
N ASN A 77 -8.78 9.76 1.84
CA ASN A 77 -8.44 8.38 2.19
C ASN A 77 -9.39 7.36 1.51
N ARG A 78 -9.71 7.62 0.24
CA ARG A 78 -10.51 6.77 -0.63
C ARG A 78 -9.71 6.28 -1.83
N VAL A 79 -10.04 5.10 -2.32
CA VAL A 79 -9.41 4.48 -3.49
C VAL A 79 -9.76 5.24 -4.76
N VAL A 80 -8.77 5.45 -5.62
CA VAL A 80 -8.91 5.97 -6.98
C VAL A 80 -8.36 4.93 -7.95
N ILE A 81 -9.15 4.56 -8.95
CA ILE A 81 -8.80 3.60 -9.99
C ILE A 81 -8.57 4.36 -11.30
N SER A 82 -7.47 4.06 -11.99
CA SER A 82 -7.17 4.60 -13.32
C SER A 82 -8.22 4.09 -14.32
N PRO A 83 -8.71 4.94 -15.23
CA PRO A 83 -9.67 4.54 -16.26
C PRO A 83 -9.11 3.48 -17.23
N GLN A 84 -7.79 3.27 -17.25
CA GLN A 84 -7.14 2.24 -18.06
C GLN A 84 -7.32 0.83 -17.48
N VAL A 85 -7.83 0.71 -16.24
CA VAL A 85 -8.23 -0.59 -15.64
C VAL A 85 -9.69 -0.88 -16.00
N VAL A 86 -9.90 -1.54 -17.13
CA VAL A 86 -11.24 -1.92 -17.60
C VAL A 86 -11.66 -3.26 -17.00
N SER A 87 -12.15 -3.24 -15.76
CA SER A 87 -12.64 -4.43 -15.06
C SER A 87 -13.70 -4.03 -14.01
N PRO A 88 -14.91 -4.62 -14.06
CA PRO A 88 -15.94 -4.37 -13.05
C PRO A 88 -15.46 -4.64 -11.62
N THR A 89 -14.63 -5.67 -11.43
CA THR A 89 -14.07 -6.07 -10.14
C THR A 89 -13.22 -4.97 -9.49
N TYR A 90 -12.43 -4.26 -10.29
CA TYR A 90 -11.61 -3.16 -9.76
C TYR A 90 -12.38 -1.84 -9.75
N ALA A 91 -13.27 -1.61 -10.71
CA ALA A 91 -14.13 -0.43 -10.74
C ALA A 91 -15.02 -0.34 -9.49
N SER A 92 -15.50 -1.47 -8.95
CA SER A 92 -16.26 -1.49 -7.70
C SER A 92 -15.46 -1.01 -6.47
N LEU A 93 -14.13 -0.96 -6.55
CA LEU A 93 -13.29 -0.44 -5.47
C LEU A 93 -13.19 1.09 -5.49
N GLN A 94 -13.58 1.75 -6.58
CA GLN A 94 -13.56 3.21 -6.69
C GLN A 94 -14.30 3.86 -5.52
N GLY A 95 -13.65 4.82 -4.86
CA GLY A 95 -14.23 5.54 -3.73
C GLY A 95 -14.31 4.75 -2.42
N THR A 96 -13.90 3.48 -2.39
CA THR A 96 -13.89 2.68 -1.16
C THR A 96 -12.97 3.32 -0.12
N ALA A 97 -13.42 3.36 1.13
CA ALA A 97 -12.63 3.89 2.23
C ALA A 97 -11.47 2.95 2.57
N VAL A 98 -10.25 3.47 2.63
CA VAL A 98 -9.06 2.68 2.99
C VAL A 98 -8.99 2.56 4.51
N SER A 99 -8.76 1.35 5.03
CA SER A 99 -8.59 1.15 6.46
C SER A 99 -7.37 1.91 6.99
N ARG A 100 -7.45 2.39 8.25
CA ARG A 100 -6.35 3.11 8.89
C ARG A 100 -5.60 2.16 9.82
N PRO A 101 -4.27 2.00 9.65
CA PRO A 101 -3.51 1.15 10.54
C PRO A 101 -3.42 1.76 11.95
N ARG A 102 -3.11 0.90 12.92
CA ARG A 102 -2.76 1.28 14.29
C ARG A 102 -1.31 0.85 14.57
N PRO A 103 -0.49 1.65 15.28
CA PRO A 103 -0.80 2.95 15.87
C PRO A 103 -0.90 4.07 14.84
N VAL A 104 -1.24 5.30 15.29
CA VAL A 104 -1.34 6.49 14.42
C VAL A 104 -0.05 6.77 13.65
N SER A 105 1.11 6.45 14.24
CA SER A 105 2.44 6.56 13.61
C SER A 105 2.70 5.55 12.50
N ALA A 106 1.80 4.58 12.26
CA ALA A 106 1.86 3.69 11.10
C ALA A 106 0.99 4.18 9.94
N ARG A 107 0.28 5.30 10.09
CA ARG A 107 -0.62 5.80 9.06
C ARG A 107 0.18 6.26 7.83
N PRO A 108 -0.28 5.92 6.61
CA PRO A 108 0.32 6.39 5.37
C PRO A 108 0.55 7.90 5.36
N GLY A 109 1.78 8.31 5.02
CA GLY A 109 2.15 9.71 4.92
C GLY A 109 1.32 10.41 3.84
N LYS A 110 0.52 11.41 4.21
CA LYS A 110 -0.38 12.13 3.28
C LYS A 110 0.35 12.68 2.05
N ARG A 111 1.57 13.21 2.24
CA ARG A 111 2.40 13.74 1.14
C ARG A 111 2.87 12.64 0.19
N LEU A 112 3.15 11.43 0.71
CA LEU A 112 3.56 10.28 -0.10
C LEU A 112 2.40 9.79 -0.95
N LEU A 113 1.21 9.64 -0.35
CA LEU A 113 0.00 9.27 -1.09
C LEU A 113 -0.34 10.30 -2.17
N ALA A 114 -0.28 11.59 -1.85
CA ALA A 114 -0.52 12.65 -2.83
C ALA A 114 0.52 12.65 -3.97
N ALA A 115 1.78 12.35 -3.68
CA ALA A 115 2.82 12.23 -4.70
C ALA A 115 2.61 11.00 -5.59
N HIS A 116 2.28 9.85 -5.01
CA HIS A 116 1.96 8.62 -5.73
C HIS A 116 0.72 8.81 -6.63
N LEU A 117 -0.33 9.43 -6.10
CA LEU A 117 -1.57 9.69 -6.84
C LEU A 117 -1.36 10.55 -8.09
N ARG A 118 -0.40 11.49 -8.07
CA ARG A 118 -0.07 12.31 -9.26
C ARG A 118 0.53 11.52 -10.41
N LEU A 119 1.00 10.29 -10.14
CA LEU A 119 1.53 9.39 -11.16
C LEU A 119 0.45 8.53 -11.80
N LEU A 120 -0.79 8.56 -11.29
CA LEU A 120 -1.91 7.88 -11.94
C LEU A 120 -2.04 8.40 -13.37
N ARG A 121 -1.84 7.49 -14.32
CA ARG A 121 -2.08 7.79 -15.72
C ARG A 121 -3.58 7.76 -15.95
N THR A 122 -4.15 8.93 -16.26
CA THR A 122 -5.47 9.07 -16.88
C THR A 122 -5.38 8.57 -18.31
#